data_AF-A0A6V7V953-F1
#
_entry.id   AF-A0A6V7V953-F1
#
_cell.length_a   1.000
_cell.length_b   1.000
_cell.length_c   1.000
_cell.angle_alpha   90.00
_cell.angle_beta   90.00
_cell.angle_gamma   90.00
#
_symmetry.space_group_name_H-M   'P 1'
#
loop_
_entity.id
_entity.type
_entity.pdbx_description
1 polymer ?
#
loop_
_entity_poly.entity_id
_entity_poly.type
_entity_poly.pdbx_seq_one_letter_code
_entity_poly.pdbx_strand_id
1 'polypeptide(L)'
;MTNFYEALRGDFNFDHPDAFEHSSMLQTLKNLKQYKPAQIPLYDFKTHSRIGWRDLDAADVILVEGILIFFDQELRSMFDLKLFVDTDPDIRLARRVERDTTEWGRPLNSILHQYLTLVKPAFEDFCLPTKKYADVIIPRGAENNVAIELIVQHIQDILRMPSPTNRSKSREIDENGIENNFKNTEK
;
A
#
# COMPACT_ATOMS: atom_id res chain seq x y z
N MET A 1 20.16 -8.74 2.11
CA MET A 1 20.85 -9.11 0.85
C MET A 1 20.18 -10.36 0.31
N THR A 2 19.38 -10.24 -0.74
CA THR A 2 18.78 -11.38 -1.44
C THR A 2 19.89 -12.24 -2.04
N ASN A 3 19.89 -13.55 -1.80
CA ASN A 3 20.84 -14.46 -2.44
C ASN A 3 20.48 -14.58 -3.92
N PHE A 4 21.14 -13.80 -4.77
CA PHE A 4 20.86 -13.67 -6.21
C PHE A 4 20.76 -15.02 -6.93
N TYR A 5 21.58 -16.00 -6.53
CA TYR A 5 21.57 -17.34 -7.13
C TYR A 5 20.36 -18.20 -6.72
N GLU A 6 19.79 -17.98 -5.54
CA GLU A 6 18.52 -18.61 -5.12
C GLU A 6 17.34 -17.93 -5.79
N ALA A 7 17.39 -16.60 -5.94
CA ALA A 7 16.38 -15.84 -6.66
C ALA A 7 16.25 -16.28 -8.13
N LEU A 8 17.37 -16.40 -8.86
CA LEU A 8 17.38 -16.84 -10.26
C LEU A 8 16.88 -18.28 -10.45
N ARG A 9 17.08 -19.16 -9.46
CA ARG A 9 16.60 -20.54 -9.50
C ARG A 9 15.14 -20.68 -9.07
N GLY A 10 14.54 -19.61 -8.52
CA GLY A 10 13.20 -19.63 -7.96
C GLY A 10 13.11 -20.25 -6.57
N ASP A 11 14.25 -20.45 -5.90
CA ASP A 11 14.37 -21.07 -4.58
C ASP A 11 14.28 -20.04 -3.44
N PHE A 12 14.47 -18.76 -3.75
CA PHE A 12 14.32 -17.69 -2.75
C PHE A 12 12.84 -17.38 -2.51
N ASN A 13 12.42 -17.40 -1.24
CA ASN A 13 11.05 -17.13 -0.86
C ASN A 13 10.78 -15.62 -0.75
N PHE A 14 10.37 -15.02 -1.86
CA PHE A 14 9.93 -13.62 -1.93
C PHE A 14 8.61 -13.34 -1.20
N ASP A 15 7.88 -14.39 -0.80
CA ASP A 15 6.61 -14.28 -0.10
C ASP A 15 6.77 -14.43 1.43
N HIS A 16 7.99 -14.66 1.93
CA HIS A 16 8.30 -14.69 3.37
C HIS A 16 8.44 -13.26 3.93
N PRO A 17 7.97 -12.96 5.16
CA PRO A 17 8.12 -11.63 5.78
C PRO A 17 9.55 -11.07 5.76
N ASP A 18 10.55 -11.92 6.00
CA ASP A 18 11.97 -11.53 6.00
C ASP A 18 12.49 -11.04 4.63
N ALA A 19 11.75 -11.28 3.54
CA ALA A 19 12.09 -10.74 2.23
C ALA A 19 11.78 -9.23 2.12
N PHE A 20 11.03 -8.66 3.07
CA PHE A 20 10.56 -7.28 3.05
C PHE A 20 11.30 -6.39 4.06
N GLU A 21 11.66 -5.19 3.63
CA GLU A 21 12.25 -4.17 4.50
C GLU A 21 11.15 -3.35 5.22
N HIS A 22 10.40 -3.99 6.11
CA HIS A 22 9.27 -3.37 6.82
C HIS A 22 9.65 -2.06 7.53
N SER A 23 10.85 -1.98 8.12
CA SER A 23 11.36 -0.78 8.77
C SER A 23 11.52 0.41 7.82
N SER A 24 11.95 0.15 6.57
CA SER A 24 12.07 1.19 5.55
C SER A 24 10.70 1.70 5.13
N MET A 25 9.74 0.79 4.90
CA MET A 25 8.36 1.18 4.55
C MET A 25 7.69 1.98 5.68
N LEU A 26 7.88 1.57 6.92
CA LEU A 26 7.38 2.28 8.09
C LEU A 26 7.94 3.71 8.17
N GLN A 27 9.25 3.89 7.94
CA GLN A 27 9.86 5.22 7.93
C GLN A 27 9.30 6.09 6.80
N THR A 28 9.13 5.52 5.60
CA THR A 28 8.49 6.19 4.47
C THR A 28 7.07 6.66 4.82
N LEU A 29 6.25 5.80 5.42
CA LEU A 29 4.89 6.17 5.82
C LEU A 29 4.88 7.22 6.94
N LYS A 30 5.80 7.15 7.90
CA LYS A 30 5.97 8.18 8.94
C LYS A 30 6.29 9.55 8.32
N ASN A 31 7.14 9.60 7.31
CA ASN A 31 7.45 10.85 6.59
C ASN A 31 6.24 11.38 5.83
N LEU A 32 5.55 10.51 5.08
CA LEU A 32 4.40 10.91 4.28
C LEU A 32 3.23 11.39 5.14
N LYS A 33 2.95 10.76 6.31
CA LYS A 33 1.94 11.25 7.27
C LYS A 33 2.28 12.63 7.86
N GLN A 34 3.56 13.04 7.82
CA GLN A 34 4.02 14.37 8.23
C GLN A 34 4.10 15.37 7.05
N TYR A 35 3.52 15.03 5.89
CA TYR A 35 3.63 15.80 4.66
C TYR A 35 5.08 16.08 4.21
N LYS A 36 6.00 15.18 4.54
CA LYS A 36 7.38 15.25 4.07
C LYS A 36 7.54 14.38 2.82
N PRO A 37 8.30 14.83 1.80
CA PRO A 37 8.61 13.99 0.65
C PRO A 37 9.37 12.74 1.11
N ALA A 38 9.16 11.65 0.39
CA ALA A 38 9.85 10.39 0.63
C ALA A 38 10.40 9.81 -0.67
N GLN A 39 11.31 8.85 -0.55
CA GLN A 39 11.77 8.07 -1.68
C GLN A 39 11.31 6.63 -1.52
N ILE A 40 10.81 6.06 -2.61
CA ILE A 40 10.45 4.65 -2.67
C ILE A 40 11.41 3.92 -3.61
N PRO A 41 11.83 2.69 -3.27
CA PRO A 41 12.72 1.92 -4.12
C PRO A 41 11.97 1.43 -5.37
N LEU A 42 12.67 1.39 -6.50
CA LEU A 42 12.20 0.75 -7.72
C LEU A 42 12.75 -0.67 -7.76
N TYR A 43 11.86 -1.66 -7.82
CA TYR A 43 12.22 -3.08 -7.88
C TYR A 43 11.98 -3.64 -9.28
N ASP A 44 12.97 -4.36 -9.80
CA ASP A 44 12.87 -5.08 -11.06
C ASP A 44 12.72 -6.58 -10.81
N PHE A 45 11.55 -7.10 -11.20
CA PHE A 45 11.19 -8.52 -11.05
C PHE A 45 11.99 -9.43 -11.99
N LYS A 46 12.59 -8.91 -13.08
CA LYS A 46 13.41 -9.71 -14.00
C LYS A 46 14.79 -9.98 -13.44
N THR A 47 15.39 -8.96 -12.82
CA THR A 47 16.74 -9.05 -12.22
C THR A 47 16.72 -9.36 -10.72
N HIS A 48 15.53 -9.44 -10.11
CA HIS A 48 15.31 -9.64 -8.68
C HIS A 48 16.06 -8.62 -7.80
N SER A 49 16.16 -7.37 -8.25
CA SER A 49 17.02 -6.37 -7.62
C SER A 49 16.39 -4.97 -7.56
N ARG A 50 16.91 -4.14 -6.66
CA ARG A 50 16.60 -2.70 -6.60
C ARG A 50 17.40 -1.97 -7.67
N ILE A 51 16.71 -1.28 -8.57
CA ILE A 51 17.31 -0.59 -9.73
C ILE A 51 17.38 0.94 -9.56
N GLY A 52 16.83 1.47 -8.47
CA GLY A 52 16.88 2.90 -8.19
C GLY A 52 15.85 3.33 -7.16
N TRP A 53 15.57 4.63 -7.16
CA TRP A 53 14.63 5.29 -6.27
C TRP A 53 13.75 6.25 -7.07
N ARG A 54 12.53 6.46 -6.59
CA ARG A 54 11.60 7.46 -7.13
C ARG A 54 11.14 8.35 -5.99
N ASP A 55 11.15 9.65 -6.25
CA ASP A 55 10.57 10.63 -5.33
C ASP A 55 9.05 10.49 -5.29
N LEU A 56 8.51 10.59 -4.08
CA LEU A 56 7.10 10.51 -3.79
C LEU A 56 6.71 11.73 -2.95
N ASP A 57 5.87 12.57 -3.54
CA ASP A 57 5.30 13.71 -2.85
C ASP A 57 4.27 13.25 -1.81
N ALA A 58 4.10 14.07 -0.78
CA ALA A 58 3.01 13.88 0.16
C ALA A 58 1.65 14.08 -0.52
N ALA A 59 0.66 13.29 -0.11
CA ALA A 59 -0.70 13.35 -0.60
C ALA A 59 -1.68 13.24 0.57
N ASP A 60 -2.88 13.81 0.39
CA ASP A 60 -3.95 13.71 1.40
C ASP A 60 -4.46 12.28 1.58
N VAL A 61 -4.35 11.45 0.54
CA VAL A 61 -4.70 10.03 0.56
C VAL A 61 -3.56 9.22 -0.02
N ILE A 62 -3.14 8.19 0.71
CA ILE A 62 -2.05 7.29 0.33
C ILE A 62 -2.59 5.88 0.30
N LEU A 63 -2.54 5.23 -0.87
CA LEU A 63 -2.86 3.83 -1.01
C LEU A 63 -1.58 3.00 -0.88
N VAL A 64 -1.58 2.08 0.07
CA VAL A 64 -0.49 1.14 0.30
C VAL A 64 -1.00 -0.26 -0.04
N GLU A 65 -0.35 -0.92 -1.00
CA GLU A 65 -0.70 -2.28 -1.42
C GLU A 65 0.45 -3.25 -1.18
N GLY A 66 0.11 -4.52 -0.98
CA GLY A 66 1.07 -5.62 -0.88
C GLY A 66 0.51 -6.83 -0.14
N ILE A 67 1.11 -8.00 -0.36
CA ILE A 67 0.64 -9.27 0.20
C ILE A 67 0.80 -9.38 1.73
N LEU A 68 1.72 -8.61 2.33
CA LEU A 68 2.07 -8.69 3.76
C LEU A 68 2.03 -7.34 4.50
N ILE A 69 1.32 -6.34 3.97
CA ILE A 69 1.25 -5.01 4.61
C ILE A 69 0.54 -5.03 5.97
N PHE A 70 -0.26 -6.06 6.27
CA PHE A 70 -0.90 -6.25 7.57
C PHE A 70 -0.13 -7.19 8.51
N PHE A 71 0.97 -7.78 8.05
CA PHE A 71 1.76 -8.74 8.84
C PHE A 71 2.39 -8.05 10.05
N ASP A 72 3.18 -6.99 9.80
CA ASP A 72 3.82 -6.19 10.85
C ASP A 72 2.79 -5.33 11.60
N GLN A 73 2.83 -5.38 12.94
CA GLN A 73 1.85 -4.68 13.77
C GLN A 73 2.04 -3.16 13.75
N GLU A 74 3.28 -2.67 13.73
CA GLU A 74 3.55 -1.23 13.75
C GLU A 74 3.09 -0.61 12.43
N LEU A 75 3.42 -1.25 11.30
CA LEU A 75 2.95 -0.87 9.98
C LEU A 75 1.41 -0.87 9.90
N ARG A 76 0.77 -1.95 10.36
CA ARG A 76 -0.70 -2.06 10.39
C ARG A 76 -1.36 -0.93 11.16
N SER A 77 -0.74 -0.48 12.26
CA SER A 77 -1.26 0.61 13.09
C SER A 77 -1.20 1.98 12.40
N MET A 78 -0.48 2.11 11.28
CA MET A 78 -0.39 3.35 10.51
C MET A 78 -1.60 3.57 9.58
N PHE A 79 -2.38 2.53 9.29
CA PHE A 79 -3.47 2.58 8.33
C PHE A 79 -4.80 2.97 8.96
N ASP A 80 -5.43 3.99 8.37
CA ASP A 80 -6.73 4.50 8.82
C ASP A 80 -7.89 3.64 8.28
N LEU A 81 -7.72 2.98 7.12
CA LEU A 81 -8.65 2.01 6.52
C LEU A 81 -7.88 0.81 5.96
N LYS A 82 -8.30 -0.41 6.31
CA LYS A 82 -7.63 -1.66 5.94
C LYS A 82 -8.57 -2.52 5.09
N LEU A 83 -8.17 -2.73 3.83
CA LEU A 83 -8.93 -3.50 2.85
C LEU A 83 -8.22 -4.81 2.54
N PHE A 84 -8.94 -5.93 2.54
CA PHE A 84 -8.40 -7.22 2.11
C PHE A 84 -9.16 -7.72 0.89
N VAL A 85 -8.46 -7.84 -0.25
CA VAL A 85 -9.05 -8.37 -1.49
C VAL A 85 -9.03 -9.89 -1.44
N ASP A 86 -10.22 -10.49 -1.38
CA ASP A 86 -10.40 -11.92 -1.25
C ASP A 86 -10.80 -12.53 -2.58
N THR A 87 -10.00 -13.48 -3.05
CA THR A 87 -10.22 -14.17 -4.32
C THR A 87 -9.70 -15.59 -4.18
N ASP A 88 -10.43 -16.55 -4.76
CA ASP A 88 -10.14 -17.96 -4.62
C ASP A 88 -8.71 -18.30 -5.11
N PRO A 89 -8.01 -19.24 -4.46
CA PRO A 89 -6.61 -19.55 -4.79
C PRO A 89 -6.38 -19.99 -6.23
N ASP A 90 -7.34 -20.69 -6.83
CA ASP A 90 -7.31 -21.17 -8.21
C ASP A 90 -7.43 -20.01 -9.22
N ILE A 91 -8.36 -19.07 -9.00
CA ILE A 91 -8.49 -17.84 -9.80
C ILE A 91 -7.21 -17.01 -9.70
N ARG A 92 -6.65 -16.85 -8.49
CA ARG A 92 -5.38 -16.14 -8.28
C ARG A 92 -4.21 -16.83 -9.00
N LEU A 93 -4.15 -18.17 -8.94
CA LEU A 93 -3.13 -18.94 -9.64
C LEU A 93 -3.26 -18.80 -11.16
N ALA A 94 -4.46 -18.89 -11.71
CA ALA A 94 -4.70 -18.71 -13.14
C ALA A 94 -4.22 -17.33 -13.62
N ARG A 95 -4.60 -16.26 -12.93
CA ARG A 95 -4.14 -14.88 -13.22
C ARG A 95 -2.62 -14.75 -13.09
N ARG A 96 -2.01 -15.38 -12.08
CA ARG A 96 -0.55 -15.39 -11.91
C ARG A 96 0.16 -16.10 -13.07
N VAL A 97 -0.34 -17.26 -13.49
CA VAL A 97 0.23 -18.02 -14.61
C VAL A 97 0.16 -17.18 -15.88
N GLU A 98 -0.98 -16.58 -16.18
CA GLU A 98 -1.14 -15.70 -17.35
C GLU A 98 -0.16 -14.53 -17.31
N ARG A 99 -0.09 -13.79 -16.20
CA ARG A 99 0.83 -12.66 -16.03
C ARG A 99 2.31 -13.09 -16.16
N ASP A 100 2.74 -14.08 -15.39
CA ASP A 100 4.16 -14.49 -15.33
C ASP A 100 4.64 -15.09 -16.66
N THR A 101 3.75 -15.74 -17.43
CA THR A 101 4.09 -16.26 -18.76
C THR A 101 4.13 -15.15 -19.82
N THR A 102 3.12 -14.28 -19.85
CA THR A 102 2.97 -13.25 -20.90
C THR A 102 3.89 -12.05 -20.70
N GLU A 103 4.01 -11.54 -19.48
CA GLU A 103 4.78 -10.32 -19.20
C GLU A 103 6.26 -10.61 -18.95
N TRP A 104 6.56 -11.76 -18.31
CA TRP A 104 7.90 -12.07 -17.82
C TRP A 104 8.56 -13.27 -18.53
N GLY A 105 7.84 -13.97 -19.39
CA GLY A 105 8.39 -15.09 -20.19
C GLY A 105 8.80 -16.30 -19.34
N ARG A 106 8.21 -16.48 -18.15
CA ARG A 106 8.57 -17.59 -17.26
C ARG A 106 7.91 -18.90 -17.73
N PRO A 107 8.62 -20.05 -17.66
CA PRO A 107 8.05 -21.31 -18.09
C PRO A 107 7.02 -21.83 -17.07
N LEU A 108 5.92 -22.40 -17.57
CA LEU A 108 4.77 -22.84 -16.76
C LEU A 108 5.17 -23.76 -15.60
N ASN A 109 6.03 -24.74 -15.86
CA ASN A 109 6.51 -25.67 -14.84
C ASN A 109 7.24 -24.97 -13.67
N SER A 110 8.03 -23.94 -13.94
CA SER A 110 8.72 -23.15 -12.91
C SER A 110 7.72 -22.35 -12.07
N ILE A 111 6.70 -21.75 -12.71
CA ILE A 111 5.66 -20.98 -12.01
C ILE A 111 4.89 -21.90 -11.05
N LEU A 112 4.44 -23.06 -11.55
CA LEU A 112 3.69 -24.02 -10.74
C LEU A 112 4.53 -24.61 -9.61
N HIS A 113 5.80 -24.92 -9.88
CA HIS A 113 6.73 -25.39 -8.85
C HIS A 113 6.87 -24.35 -7.73
N GLN A 114 7.22 -23.11 -8.07
CA GLN A 114 7.37 -22.01 -7.11
C GLN A 114 6.07 -21.75 -6.34
N TYR A 115 4.92 -21.84 -7.01
CA TYR A 115 3.63 -21.65 -6.36
C TYR A 115 3.38 -22.69 -5.27
N LEU A 116 3.60 -23.96 -5.58
CA LEU A 116 3.35 -25.06 -4.66
C LEU A 116 4.37 -25.13 -3.51
N THR A 117 5.63 -24.77 -3.78
CA THR A 117 6.70 -24.89 -2.78
C THR A 117 6.85 -23.67 -1.89
N LEU A 118 6.60 -22.46 -2.41
CA LEU A 118 6.87 -21.21 -1.70
C LEU A 118 5.62 -20.37 -1.49
N VAL A 119 4.92 -20.03 -2.58
CA VAL A 119 3.87 -18.98 -2.56
C VAL A 119 2.65 -19.43 -1.76
N LYS A 120 2.15 -20.64 -2.02
CA LYS A 120 0.95 -21.15 -1.36
C LYS A 120 1.19 -21.33 0.15
N PRO A 121 2.27 -22.00 0.60
CA PRO A 121 2.60 -22.04 2.03
C PRO A 121 2.73 -20.65 2.65
N ALA A 122 3.48 -19.74 2.02
CA ALA A 122 3.67 -18.38 2.55
C ALA A 122 2.35 -17.59 2.62
N PHE A 123 1.45 -17.77 1.65
CA PHE A 123 0.11 -17.19 1.72
C PHE A 123 -0.68 -17.75 2.91
N GLU A 124 -0.70 -19.06 3.10
CA GLU A 124 -1.45 -19.73 4.17
C GLU A 124 -0.89 -19.38 5.56
N ASP A 125 0.44 -19.29 5.68
CA ASP A 125 1.13 -19.05 6.95
C ASP A 125 1.19 -17.57 7.35
N PHE A 126 1.37 -16.66 6.38
CA PHE A 126 1.67 -15.26 6.66
C PHE A 126 0.62 -14.29 6.17
N CYS A 127 0.03 -14.50 4.99
CA CYS A 127 -0.94 -13.56 4.42
C CYS A 127 -2.36 -13.79 4.96
N LEU A 128 -2.88 -15.01 4.83
CA LEU A 128 -4.25 -15.36 5.18
C LEU A 128 -4.59 -15.06 6.66
N PRO A 129 -3.72 -15.29 7.66
CA PRO A 129 -4.02 -14.95 9.04
C PRO A 129 -4.20 -13.45 9.27
N THR A 130 -3.69 -12.59 8.38
CA THR A 130 -3.83 -11.13 8.49
C THR A 130 -5.17 -10.61 8.00
N LYS A 131 -5.96 -11.43 7.28
CA LYS A 131 -7.32 -11.10 6.83
C LYS A 131 -8.22 -10.65 7.97
N LYS A 132 -8.01 -11.18 9.19
CA LYS A 132 -8.75 -10.79 10.41
C LYS A 132 -8.53 -9.34 10.85
N TYR A 133 -7.51 -8.67 10.32
CA TYR A 133 -7.21 -7.26 10.62
C TYR A 133 -7.84 -6.29 9.62
N ALA A 134 -8.49 -6.79 8.58
CA ALA A 134 -9.17 -5.95 7.60
C ALA A 134 -10.45 -5.36 8.21
N ASP A 135 -10.72 -4.09 7.92
CA ASP A 135 -11.99 -3.46 8.26
C ASP A 135 -13.06 -3.86 7.22
N VAL A 136 -12.64 -4.07 5.95
CA VAL A 136 -13.51 -4.49 4.85
C VAL A 136 -12.83 -5.57 4.01
N ILE A 137 -13.59 -6.61 3.67
CA ILE A 137 -13.17 -7.65 2.74
C ILE A 137 -13.86 -7.40 1.38
N ILE A 138 -13.06 -7.36 0.31
CA ILE A 138 -13.53 -7.09 -1.05
C ILE A 138 -13.45 -8.38 -1.87
N PRO A 139 -14.59 -9.03 -2.17
CA PRO A 139 -14.58 -10.19 -3.06
C PRO A 139 -14.39 -9.74 -4.51
N ARG A 140 -13.88 -10.65 -5.37
CA ARG A 140 -13.73 -10.49 -6.84
C ARG A 140 -12.75 -9.38 -7.29
N GLY A 141 -12.14 -8.65 -6.36
CA GLY A 141 -11.14 -7.63 -6.67
C GLY A 141 -11.62 -6.61 -7.69
N ALA A 142 -10.87 -6.44 -8.79
CA ALA A 142 -11.12 -5.46 -9.83
C ALA A 142 -12.47 -5.60 -10.55
N GLU A 143 -13.13 -6.77 -10.49
CA GLU A 143 -14.43 -6.99 -11.10
C GLU A 143 -15.60 -6.49 -10.22
N ASN A 144 -15.30 -6.07 -8.99
CA ASN A 144 -16.32 -5.61 -8.04
C ASN A 144 -16.48 -4.08 -8.11
N ASN A 145 -17.10 -3.61 -9.20
CA ASN A 145 -17.33 -2.19 -9.45
C ASN A 145 -18.06 -1.49 -8.28
N VAL A 146 -19.00 -2.18 -7.63
CA VAL A 146 -19.73 -1.64 -6.47
C VAL A 146 -18.78 -1.34 -5.31
N ALA A 147 -17.88 -2.27 -4.97
CA ALA A 147 -16.90 -2.03 -3.90
C ALA A 147 -15.91 -0.91 -4.26
N ILE A 148 -15.48 -0.87 -5.53
CA ILE A 148 -14.60 0.19 -6.04
C ILE A 148 -15.28 1.55 -5.93
N GLU A 149 -16.53 1.68 -6.37
CA GLU A 149 -17.32 2.92 -6.30
C GLU A 149 -17.48 3.39 -4.85
N LEU A 150 -17.73 2.49 -3.90
CA LEU A 150 -17.80 2.82 -2.48
C LEU A 150 -16.48 3.39 -1.95
N ILE A 151 -15.34 2.80 -2.32
CA ILE A 151 -14.01 3.29 -1.92
C ILE A 151 -13.71 4.64 -2.57
N VAL A 152 -14.02 4.79 -3.86
CA VAL A 152 -13.85 6.05 -4.60
C VAL A 152 -14.68 7.15 -3.96
N GLN A 153 -15.94 6.90 -3.63
CA GLN A 153 -16.81 7.87 -2.97
C GLN A 153 -16.25 8.25 -1.60
N HIS A 154 -15.79 7.28 -0.81
CA HIS A 154 -15.17 7.53 0.49
C HIS A 154 -13.92 8.41 0.39
N ILE A 155 -13.04 8.14 -0.58
CA ILE A 155 -11.85 8.96 -0.86
C ILE A 155 -12.27 10.38 -1.27
N GLN A 156 -13.26 10.53 -2.14
CA GLN A 156 -13.76 11.85 -2.54
C GLN A 156 -14.32 12.64 -1.36
N ASP A 157 -15.01 11.98 -0.44
CA ASP A 157 -15.55 12.63 0.75
C ASP A 157 -14.42 13.11 1.68
N ILE A 158 -13.36 12.30 1.87
CA ILE A 158 -12.15 12.71 2.61
C ILE A 158 -11.52 13.96 1.97
N LEU A 159 -11.37 13.98 0.64
CA LEU A 159 -10.76 15.10 -0.07
C LEU A 159 -11.64 16.38 -0.06
N ARG A 160 -12.96 16.25 0.09
CA ARG A 160 -13.89 17.38 0.21
C ARG A 160 -13.95 17.96 1.62
N MET A 161 -13.59 17.19 2.65
CA MET A 161 -13.56 17.69 4.02
C MET A 161 -12.42 18.71 4.17
N PRO A 162 -12.68 19.91 4.72
CA PRO A 162 -11.60 20.84 5.00
C PRO A 162 -10.68 20.25 6.07
N SER A 163 -9.41 20.02 5.70
CA SER A 163 -8.39 19.48 6.61
C SER A 163 -8.38 20.22 7.96
N PRO A 164 -8.16 19.52 9.09
CA PRO A 164 -8.06 20.15 10.41
C PRO A 164 -6.99 21.26 10.47
N THR A 165 -5.93 21.13 9.67
CA THR A 165 -4.86 22.14 9.50
C THR A 165 -5.34 23.43 8.83
N ASN A 166 -6.44 23.40 8.08
CA ASN A 166 -7.06 24.61 7.53
C ASN A 166 -8.07 25.25 8.50
N ARG A 167 -8.53 24.55 9.55
CA ARG A 167 -9.40 25.14 10.58
C ARG A 167 -8.66 26.08 11.53
N SER A 168 -7.37 25.82 11.79
CA SER A 168 -6.55 26.72 12.60
C SER A 168 -6.22 28.00 11.85
N LYS A 169 -5.85 27.92 10.56
CA LYS A 169 -5.61 29.11 9.74
C LYS A 169 -6.87 29.94 9.47
N SER A 170 -8.02 29.32 9.26
CA SER A 170 -9.28 30.07 9.06
C SER A 170 -9.77 30.77 10.34
N ARG A 171 -9.55 30.17 11.53
CA ARG A 171 -9.85 30.84 12.81
C ARG A 171 -8.91 32.01 13.11
N GLU A 172 -7.63 31.91 12.81
CA GLU A 172 -6.68 33.03 13.00
C GLU A 172 -6.98 34.23 12.07
N ILE A 173 -7.51 34.00 10.87
CA ILE A 173 -7.87 35.07 9.94
C ILE A 173 -9.15 35.78 10.39
N ASP A 174 -10.14 35.05 10.93
CA ASP A 174 -11.38 35.63 11.45
C ASP A 174 -11.15 36.46 12.73
N GLU A 175 -10.29 36.01 13.65
CA GLU A 175 -9.97 36.75 14.88
C GLU A 175 -9.18 38.04 14.61
N ASN A 176 -8.19 38.00 13.70
CA ASN A 176 -7.42 39.19 13.30
C ASN A 176 -8.22 40.15 12.38
N GLY A 177 -9.23 39.65 11.68
CA GLY A 177 -10.16 40.46 10.88
C GLY A 177 -11.17 41.25 11.72
N ILE A 178 -11.54 40.73 12.89
CA ILE A 178 -12.45 41.39 13.82
C ILE A 178 -11.70 42.47 14.63
N GLU A 179 -10.48 42.21 15.12
CA GLU A 179 -9.72 43.21 15.88
C GLU A 179 -9.32 44.45 15.07
N ASN A 180 -9.09 44.30 13.75
CA ASN A 180 -8.69 45.43 12.91
C ASN A 180 -9.86 46.36 12.49
N ASN A 181 -11.12 45.90 12.61
CA ASN A 181 -12.28 46.73 12.32
C ASN A 181 -12.77 47.57 13.52
N PHE A 182 -12.36 47.23 14.75
CA PHE A 182 -12.70 48.01 15.95
C PHE A 182 -11.70 49.14 16.27
N LYS A 183 -10.53 49.19 15.62
CA LYS A 183 -9.52 50.24 15.88
C LYS A 183 -9.57 51.44 14.91
N ASN A 184 -10.40 51.42 13.87
CA ASN A 184 -10.48 52.48 12.87
C ASN A 184 -11.75 53.37 12.97
N THR A 185 -12.51 53.29 14.07
CA THR A 185 -13.70 54.13 14.29
C THR A 185 -13.58 55.15 15.42
N GLU A 186 -12.42 55.27 16.06
CA GLU A 186 -12.15 56.33 17.04
C GLU A 186 -10.82 57.05 16.77
N LYS A 187 -10.83 58.00 15.83
CA LYS A 187 -10.19 59.34 15.93
C LYS A 187 -10.32 60.13 14.63
#